data_AF-A0A7V5LJI7-F1
#
_entry.id   AF-A0A7V5LJI7-F1
#
_cell.length_a   1.000
_cell.length_b   1.000
_cell.length_c   1.000
_cell.angle_alpha   90.00
_cell.angle_beta   90.00
_cell.angle_gamma   90.00
#
_symmetry.space_group_name_H-M   'P 1'
#
loop_
_entity.id
_entity.type
_entity.pdbx_description
1 polymer ?
#
loop_
_entity_poly.entity_id
_entity_poly.type
_entity_poly.pdbx_seq_one_letter_code
_entity_poly.pdbx_strand_id
1 'polypeptide(L)'
;MKYFKTLCFAFVLLCSTFFSNKLLAQVEANAIFLKRGMLWETINVAKIGPVFQSWQHKGYGMDFPGFDPEYIPQQVGGANTHHAGGGFWMAARRPSAPDTVWAVQDWAMFATSVGLSETNSPYLLKKHRLRWPNGENYGFQTDPNEAEEVVETEWEFNPSYRFPYLPGRFLPVRVKRTVRAWSSSAIDEKYLIIEYVITNISREAHIFNNQKATPEAYRILQADSVLQDAYLLFTYAFSINYRGWSILYPQLGNGARNNRFLYDPKRMMLYGWADDYIAAEGNQKFDPYVYESGGPPSGKEWLAPAFAGIKFLHISRNDLGLENFINPTNVGWSVSEPANSYPFTGLETPEQRYEAMKDLSKTYNPILFPQGLSDTRWGNARLWSMVSLGPWTLQPGDSIKIVMAEVVGSIDLSLLTDPDLTEQEIAQQGLQDLQYTAD
;
A
#
# COMPACT_ATOMS: atom_id res chain seq x y z
N MET A 1 20.03 58.32 23.01
CA MET A 1 20.92 57.20 22.58
C MET A 1 20.78 55.90 23.41
N LYS A 2 20.50 55.94 24.73
CA LYS A 2 20.33 54.70 25.54
C LYS A 2 19.15 53.82 25.10
N TYR A 3 18.03 54.40 24.69
CA TYR A 3 16.82 53.64 24.30
C TYR A 3 16.88 53.00 22.90
N PHE A 4 17.75 53.51 22.01
CA PHE A 4 17.86 53.01 20.64
C PHE A 4 18.58 51.65 20.59
N LYS A 5 19.55 51.42 21.47
CA LYS A 5 20.25 50.14 21.58
C LYS A 5 19.36 49.04 22.16
N THR A 6 18.48 49.39 23.11
CA THR A 6 17.53 48.43 23.71
C THR A 6 16.44 48.02 22.71
N LEU A 7 15.97 48.96 21.88
CA LEU A 7 14.97 48.66 20.84
C LEU A 7 15.53 47.74 19.74
N CYS A 8 16.76 47.99 19.27
CA CYS A 8 17.41 47.11 18.29
C CYS A 8 17.65 45.70 18.84
N PHE A 9 18.02 45.56 20.12
CA PHE A 9 18.25 44.24 20.72
C PHE A 9 16.93 43.46 20.88
N ALA A 10 15.84 44.13 21.26
CA ALA A 10 14.51 43.53 21.31
C ALA A 10 14.00 43.13 19.92
N PHE A 11 14.26 43.94 18.89
CA PHE A 11 13.85 43.65 17.51
C PHE A 11 14.64 42.46 16.92
N VAL A 12 15.94 42.36 17.19
CA VAL A 12 16.76 41.20 16.79
C VAL A 12 16.32 39.93 17.52
N LEU A 13 15.97 40.02 18.81
CA LEU A 13 15.41 38.88 19.55
C LEU A 13 14.07 38.43 18.95
N LEU A 14 13.17 39.38 18.63
CA LEU A 14 11.87 39.09 18.00
C LEU A 14 12.04 38.48 16.60
N CYS A 15 12.96 38.99 15.78
CA CYS A 15 13.24 38.40 14.47
C CYS A 15 13.88 37.01 14.60
N SER A 16 14.71 36.76 15.62
CA SER A 16 15.30 35.44 15.86
C SER A 16 14.28 34.40 16.34
N THR A 17 13.21 34.81 17.04
CA THR A 17 12.11 33.92 17.41
C THR A 17 11.18 33.63 16.23
N PHE A 18 11.02 34.54 15.27
CA PHE A 18 10.25 34.29 14.04
C PHE A 18 10.99 33.43 13.00
N PHE A 19 12.32 33.48 12.94
CA PHE A 19 13.12 32.57 12.10
C PHE A 19 13.37 31.20 12.74
N SER A 20 12.95 31.00 13.99
CA SER A 20 12.93 29.71 14.67
C SER A 20 11.61 28.96 14.50
N ASN A 21 10.92 29.17 13.37
CA ASN A 21 9.96 28.20 12.87
C ASN A 21 10.73 26.92 12.58
N LYS A 22 10.85 26.08 13.62
CA LYS A 22 11.05 24.65 13.44
C LYS A 22 10.11 24.24 12.31
N LEU A 23 10.64 23.56 11.30
CA LEU A 23 9.87 22.74 10.39
C LEU A 23 9.03 21.79 11.25
N LEU A 24 7.87 22.26 11.69
CA LEU A 24 6.86 21.45 12.33
C LEU A 24 6.42 20.45 11.27
N ALA A 25 6.30 19.18 11.66
CA ALA A 25 5.74 18.18 10.79
C ALA A 25 4.35 18.66 10.33
N GLN A 26 4.17 18.84 9.02
CA GLN A 26 2.88 19.23 8.46
C GLN A 26 2.06 17.95 8.29
N VAL A 27 1.20 17.68 9.28
CA VAL A 27 0.27 16.55 9.30
C VAL A 27 -1.14 17.13 9.20
N GLU A 28 -1.80 16.94 8.06
CA GLU A 28 -3.12 17.52 7.80
C GLU A 28 -4.27 16.63 8.33
N ALA A 29 -4.13 15.31 8.20
CA ALA A 29 -5.06 14.30 8.72
C ALA A 29 -4.36 12.95 8.87
N ASN A 30 -4.88 12.03 9.68
CA ASN A 30 -4.33 10.67 9.81
C ASN A 30 -4.63 9.78 8.57
N ALA A 31 -5.58 10.20 7.74
CA ALA A 31 -5.89 9.59 6.46
C ALA A 31 -6.40 10.67 5.50
N ILE A 32 -6.04 10.57 4.23
CA ILE A 32 -6.52 11.42 3.13
C ILE A 32 -7.33 10.54 2.19
N PHE A 33 -8.51 11.00 1.78
CA PHE A 33 -9.38 10.26 0.88
C PHE A 33 -9.34 10.87 -0.51
N LEU A 34 -9.05 10.05 -1.51
CA LEU A 34 -9.17 10.38 -2.92
C LEU A 34 -10.49 9.77 -3.39
N LYS A 35 -11.49 10.60 -3.70
CA LYS A 35 -12.87 10.15 -4.00
C LYS A 35 -13.40 10.69 -5.32
N ARG A 36 -12.51 11.15 -6.20
CA ARG A 36 -12.89 11.66 -7.51
C ARG A 36 -12.45 10.65 -8.56
N GLY A 37 -13.29 10.45 -9.56
CA GLY A 37 -13.08 9.41 -10.56
C GLY A 37 -13.67 8.06 -10.17
N MET A 38 -13.26 7.00 -10.89
CA MET A 38 -13.75 5.63 -10.68
C MET A 38 -12.97 4.87 -9.61
N LEU A 39 -11.70 5.22 -9.38
CA LEU A 39 -10.86 4.60 -8.35
C LEU A 39 -10.77 5.49 -7.11
N TRP A 40 -11.52 5.11 -6.07
CA TRP A 40 -11.45 5.78 -4.77
C TRP A 40 -10.45 5.07 -3.87
N GLU A 41 -9.67 5.83 -3.09
CA GLU A 41 -8.61 5.26 -2.27
C GLU A 41 -8.41 6.03 -0.95
N THR A 42 -7.97 5.29 0.07
CA THR A 42 -7.60 5.84 1.37
C THR A 42 -6.09 5.87 1.52
N ILE A 43 -5.51 7.06 1.57
CA ILE A 43 -4.08 7.25 1.79
C ILE A 43 -3.84 7.48 3.28
N ASN A 44 -3.50 6.42 4.01
CA ASN A 44 -3.18 6.49 5.43
C ASN A 44 -1.73 6.97 5.65
N VAL A 45 -1.43 7.43 6.87
CA VAL A 45 -0.12 7.92 7.28
C VAL A 45 1.01 6.98 6.92
N ALA A 46 0.85 5.65 6.97
CA ALA A 46 1.97 4.72 6.85
C ALA A 46 1.92 3.78 5.64
N LYS A 47 0.80 3.76 4.91
CA LYS A 47 0.51 2.78 3.84
C LYS A 47 -0.71 3.15 3.00
N ILE A 48 -0.93 2.44 1.89
CA ILE A 48 -2.13 2.58 1.07
C ILE A 48 -3.22 1.69 1.65
N GLY A 49 -4.44 2.19 1.62
CA GLY A 49 -5.46 1.76 2.55
C GLY A 49 -5.01 1.95 4.02
N PRO A 50 -5.78 1.46 4.97
CA PRO A 50 -5.54 1.64 6.40
C PRO A 50 -5.29 0.32 7.16
N VAL A 51 -5.11 0.40 8.49
CA VAL A 51 -4.36 -0.60 9.30
C VAL A 51 -5.05 -1.96 9.43
N PHE A 52 -4.28 -3.05 9.24
CA PHE A 52 -4.76 -4.45 9.34
C PHE A 52 -5.03 -4.85 10.77
N GLN A 53 -6.32 -5.04 11.02
CA GLN A 53 -6.86 -5.61 12.24
C GLN A 53 -7.86 -6.73 11.93
N SER A 54 -8.54 -6.64 10.79
CA SER A 54 -9.49 -7.63 10.29
C SER A 54 -9.87 -7.28 8.85
N TRP A 55 -10.48 -8.20 8.11
CA TRP A 55 -10.98 -7.96 6.75
C TRP A 55 -12.25 -7.08 6.67
N GLN A 56 -12.50 -6.24 7.69
CA GLN A 56 -13.63 -5.30 7.71
C GLN A 56 -13.38 -4.10 6.79
N HIS A 57 -14.44 -3.60 6.17
CA HIS A 57 -14.43 -2.37 5.39
C HIS A 57 -14.65 -1.14 6.29
N LYS A 58 -13.72 -0.18 6.34
CA LYS A 58 -13.85 1.08 7.09
C LYS A 58 -13.16 2.29 6.41
N GLY A 59 -13.52 2.65 5.17
CA GLY A 59 -12.86 3.64 4.28
C GLY A 59 -13.01 3.24 2.80
N TYR A 60 -12.22 3.76 1.87
CA TYR A 60 -12.31 3.45 0.42
C TYR A 60 -11.09 2.67 -0.11
N GLY A 61 -11.27 1.92 -1.21
CA GLY A 61 -10.22 1.22 -1.96
C GLY A 61 -10.72 0.61 -3.28
N MET A 62 -9.91 -0.26 -3.90
CA MET A 62 -10.21 -0.93 -5.19
C MET A 62 -11.41 -1.91 -5.19
N ASP A 63 -12.22 -2.00 -4.13
CA ASP A 63 -13.36 -2.93 -4.04
C ASP A 63 -14.67 -2.43 -4.68
N PHE A 64 -14.71 -1.17 -5.13
CA PHE A 64 -15.86 -0.55 -5.79
C PHE A 64 -15.48 0.33 -7.00
N PRO A 65 -14.75 -0.18 -8.01
CA PRO A 65 -14.45 0.65 -9.17
C PRO A 65 -15.74 1.07 -9.87
N GLY A 66 -15.99 2.37 -9.93
CA GLY A 66 -17.13 2.95 -10.64
C GLY A 66 -18.49 2.87 -9.92
N PHE A 67 -18.56 2.54 -8.63
CA PHE A 67 -19.82 2.62 -7.89
C PHE A 67 -19.69 3.50 -6.67
N ASP A 68 -20.72 4.30 -6.40
CA ASP A 68 -20.82 4.98 -5.10
C ASP A 68 -21.19 3.93 -4.03
N PRO A 69 -20.26 3.60 -3.10
CA PRO A 69 -20.49 2.63 -2.05
C PRO A 69 -21.59 3.08 -1.05
N GLU A 70 -22.04 4.33 -1.12
CA GLU A 70 -23.12 4.88 -0.27
C GLU A 70 -24.52 4.42 -0.73
N TYR A 71 -24.67 3.86 -1.95
CA TYR A 71 -25.95 3.33 -2.43
C TYR A 71 -26.45 2.10 -1.69
N ILE A 72 -25.56 1.37 -1.01
CA ILE A 72 -25.94 0.31 -0.08
C ILE A 72 -25.58 0.81 1.32
N PRO A 73 -26.51 0.73 2.30
CA PRO A 73 -26.22 1.10 3.69
C PRO A 73 -25.26 0.08 4.32
N GLN A 74 -23.98 0.13 3.93
CA GLN A 74 -22.86 -0.45 4.64
C GLN A 74 -22.25 0.63 5.52
N GLN A 75 -21.70 0.25 6.67
CA GLN A 75 -20.95 1.21 7.51
C GLN A 75 -19.65 1.61 6.78
N VAL A 76 -19.73 2.64 5.95
CA VAL A 76 -18.59 3.37 5.41
C VAL A 76 -18.31 4.52 6.38
N GLY A 77 -17.33 4.32 7.26
CA GLY A 77 -17.04 5.31 8.30
C GLY A 77 -16.13 4.74 9.39
N GLY A 78 -14.87 5.16 9.37
CA GLY A 78 -13.83 4.70 10.28
C GLY A 78 -12.46 4.90 9.63
N ALA A 79 -11.37 4.73 10.37
CA ALA A 79 -10.02 4.96 9.85
C ALA A 79 -9.31 3.69 9.35
N ASN A 80 -10.02 2.61 8.93
CA ASN A 80 -9.50 1.22 8.81
C ASN A 80 -10.24 0.22 7.82
N THR A 81 -10.26 0.36 6.48
CA THR A 81 -10.41 -0.73 5.45
C THR A 81 -9.22 -1.68 5.24
N HIS A 82 -9.44 -2.74 4.45
CA HIS A 82 -8.39 -3.64 3.95
C HIS A 82 -8.36 -3.89 2.45
N HIS A 83 -9.27 -3.33 1.67
CA HIS A 83 -9.57 -3.91 0.35
C HIS A 83 -8.77 -3.45 -0.85
N ALA A 84 -7.84 -2.54 -0.60
CA ALA A 84 -6.61 -2.36 -1.36
C ALA A 84 -5.47 -2.00 -0.39
N GLY A 85 -5.47 -2.61 0.79
CA GLY A 85 -4.51 -2.29 1.83
C GLY A 85 -3.14 -2.84 1.47
N GLY A 86 -2.19 -1.96 1.15
CA GLY A 86 -0.87 -2.40 0.75
C GLY A 86 0.25 -1.41 0.97
N GLY A 87 1.44 -1.95 0.78
CA GLY A 87 2.71 -1.30 1.05
C GLY A 87 3.78 -2.38 1.09
N PHE A 88 4.87 -2.11 1.78
CA PHE A 88 5.99 -3.05 1.81
C PHE A 88 6.56 -3.27 3.20
N TRP A 89 7.09 -4.47 3.39
CA TRP A 89 8.06 -4.76 4.42
C TRP A 89 9.46 -4.54 3.86
N MET A 90 10.37 -4.04 4.69
CA MET A 90 11.80 -3.98 4.33
C MET A 90 12.62 -4.72 5.37
N ALA A 91 13.62 -5.44 4.90
CA ALA A 91 14.60 -6.07 5.77
C ALA A 91 15.98 -6.07 5.10
N ALA A 92 17.03 -6.02 5.91
CA ALA A 92 18.42 -6.03 5.45
C ALA A 92 19.31 -6.74 6.47
N ARG A 93 20.48 -7.18 6.04
CA ARG A 93 21.54 -7.76 6.87
C ARG A 93 22.57 -6.70 7.24
N ARG A 94 23.30 -6.97 8.32
CA ARG A 94 24.45 -6.16 8.75
C ARG A 94 25.73 -6.69 8.11
N PRO A 95 26.57 -5.84 7.51
CA PRO A 95 27.87 -6.26 6.98
C PRO A 95 28.78 -6.87 8.05
N SER A 96 28.79 -6.30 9.27
CA SER A 96 29.64 -6.79 10.36
C SER A 96 29.18 -8.11 10.98
N ALA A 97 27.92 -8.50 10.74
CA ALA A 97 27.34 -9.74 11.22
C ALA A 97 26.37 -10.30 10.15
N PRO A 98 26.91 -10.90 9.06
CA PRO A 98 26.13 -11.28 7.88
C PRO A 98 25.00 -12.28 8.14
N ASP A 99 25.11 -13.10 9.18
CA ASP A 99 24.07 -14.05 9.61
C ASP A 99 23.00 -13.40 10.49
N THR A 100 23.13 -12.10 10.77
CA THR A 100 22.19 -11.37 11.62
C THR A 100 21.42 -10.35 10.80
N VAL A 101 20.09 -10.52 10.79
CA VAL A 101 19.17 -9.54 10.22
C VAL A 101 19.20 -8.28 11.07
N TRP A 102 19.33 -7.12 10.43
CA TRP A 102 19.32 -5.84 11.12
C TRP A 102 17.94 -5.60 11.73
N ALA A 103 16.92 -5.54 10.89
CA ALA A 103 15.53 -5.52 11.28
C ALA A 103 14.62 -5.93 10.13
N VAL A 104 13.36 -6.20 10.46
CA VAL A 104 12.25 -6.31 9.53
C VAL A 104 11.26 -5.23 9.93
N GLN A 105 10.98 -4.29 9.04
CA GLN A 105 10.19 -3.09 9.30
C GLN A 105 8.97 -3.04 8.38
N ASP A 106 7.86 -2.55 8.92
CA ASP A 106 6.52 -2.62 8.31
C ASP A 106 6.02 -1.25 7.86
N TRP A 107 5.85 -1.06 6.55
CA TRP A 107 5.06 0.02 5.93
C TRP A 107 3.87 -0.54 5.13
N ALA A 108 3.40 -1.74 5.47
CA ALA A 108 2.42 -2.48 4.69
C ALA A 108 1.13 -2.82 5.45
N MET A 109 1.21 -3.45 6.62
CA MET A 109 0.04 -4.10 7.23
C MET A 109 -0.39 -3.47 8.55
N PHE A 110 0.50 -3.41 9.53
CA PHE A 110 0.18 -2.91 10.86
C PHE A 110 0.70 -1.49 11.05
N ALA A 111 1.76 -1.13 10.32
CA ALA A 111 2.40 0.18 10.39
C ALA A 111 2.86 0.58 11.81
N THR A 112 3.08 -0.41 12.68
CA THR A 112 3.42 -0.20 14.10
C THR A 112 4.77 0.46 14.32
N SER A 113 5.61 0.50 13.29
CA SER A 113 6.94 1.13 13.32
C SER A 113 6.89 2.65 13.10
N VAL A 114 5.77 3.18 12.62
CA VAL A 114 5.59 4.59 12.29
C VAL A 114 4.83 5.31 13.40
N GLY A 115 5.48 6.33 13.95
CA GLY A 115 4.90 7.22 14.93
C GLY A 115 4.64 8.61 14.39
N LEU A 116 3.72 9.32 15.04
CA LEU A 116 3.66 10.78 14.94
C LEU A 116 4.94 11.40 15.51
N SER A 117 5.24 12.64 15.12
CA SER A 117 6.52 13.33 15.34
C SER A 117 7.03 13.38 16.80
N GLU A 118 6.19 13.13 17.80
CA GLU A 118 6.51 13.21 19.23
C GLU A 118 6.43 11.86 19.96
N THR A 119 6.23 10.76 19.23
CA THR A 119 6.09 9.43 19.83
C THR A 119 7.43 8.69 19.92
N ASN A 120 7.58 7.80 20.90
CA ASN A 120 8.71 6.87 20.93
C ASN A 120 8.47 5.73 19.92
N SER A 121 8.70 6.04 18.64
CA SER A 121 8.55 5.10 17.53
C SER A 121 9.84 5.02 16.70
N PRO A 122 10.15 3.86 16.08
CA PRO A 122 11.34 3.68 15.24
C PRO A 122 11.43 4.66 14.07
N TYR A 123 10.29 5.05 13.49
CA TYR A 123 10.20 6.05 12.43
C TYR A 123 9.23 7.15 12.84
N LEU A 124 9.57 8.40 12.49
CA LEU A 124 8.72 9.56 12.71
C LEU A 124 8.16 10.06 11.40
N LEU A 125 6.86 10.37 11.40
CA LEU A 125 6.20 11.09 10.32
C LEU A 125 6.77 12.51 10.22
N LYS A 126 7.29 12.86 9.03
CA LYS A 126 7.82 14.20 8.71
C LYS A 126 6.83 15.02 7.90
N LYS A 127 6.07 14.35 7.03
CA LYS A 127 5.09 14.97 6.14
C LYS A 127 3.95 14.00 5.87
N HIS A 128 2.71 14.48 5.88
CA HIS A 128 1.55 13.81 5.29
C HIS A 128 0.47 14.84 4.96
N ARG A 129 0.30 15.12 3.66
CA ARG A 129 -0.57 16.20 3.19
C ARG A 129 -1.04 16.01 1.76
N LEU A 130 -2.17 16.63 1.44
CA LEU A 130 -2.61 16.83 0.06
C LEU A 130 -1.94 18.10 -0.47
N ARG A 131 -1.28 18.03 -1.62
CA ARG A 131 -0.56 19.18 -2.19
C ARG A 131 -1.50 20.34 -2.52
N TRP A 132 -2.70 20.03 -2.98
CA TRP A 132 -3.76 20.97 -3.35
C TRP A 132 -5.02 20.66 -2.56
N PRO A 133 -5.09 21.07 -1.28
CA PRO A 133 -6.17 20.70 -0.38
C PRO A 133 -7.55 21.22 -0.82
N ASN A 134 -7.59 22.24 -1.68
CA ASN A 134 -8.84 22.81 -2.20
C ASN A 134 -9.09 22.46 -3.67
N GLY A 135 -8.32 21.53 -4.25
CA GLY A 135 -8.45 21.12 -5.65
C GLY A 135 -7.92 22.16 -6.65
N GLU A 136 -6.92 22.95 -6.25
CA GLU A 136 -6.34 24.03 -7.07
C GLU A 136 -5.75 23.55 -8.41
N ASN A 137 -5.35 22.28 -8.52
CA ASN A 137 -4.84 21.72 -9.77
C ASN A 137 -5.89 20.94 -10.60
N TYR A 138 -7.16 21.02 -10.23
CA TYR A 138 -8.23 20.39 -11.01
C TYR A 138 -8.30 20.96 -12.43
N GLY A 139 -8.46 20.10 -13.43
CA GLY A 139 -8.37 20.44 -14.84
C GLY A 139 -7.01 21.00 -15.24
N PHE A 140 -5.93 20.62 -14.53
CA PHE A 140 -4.55 21.06 -14.81
C PHE A 140 -4.33 22.56 -14.70
N GLN A 141 -5.11 23.24 -13.85
CA GLN A 141 -5.16 24.71 -13.77
C GLN A 141 -3.90 25.35 -13.14
N THR A 142 -3.20 24.65 -12.24
CA THR A 142 -2.05 25.19 -11.52
C THR A 142 -0.71 24.69 -12.07
N ASP A 143 -0.57 23.38 -12.24
CA ASP A 143 0.60 22.70 -12.81
C ASP A 143 0.12 21.64 -13.83
N PRO A 144 0.28 21.91 -15.14
CA PRO A 144 -0.19 21.00 -16.17
C PRO A 144 0.68 19.76 -16.37
N ASN A 145 1.83 19.66 -15.70
CA ASN A 145 2.73 18.52 -15.82
C ASN A 145 2.65 17.55 -14.63
N GLU A 146 1.68 17.76 -13.75
CA GLU A 146 1.50 16.96 -12.54
C GLU A 146 0.04 16.51 -12.44
N ALA A 147 -0.19 15.44 -11.66
CA ALA A 147 -1.54 14.94 -11.38
C ALA A 147 -2.43 16.01 -10.72
N GLU A 148 -3.75 15.81 -10.74
CA GLU A 148 -4.69 16.78 -10.18
C GLU A 148 -4.75 16.68 -8.65
N GLU A 149 -4.60 15.47 -8.12
CA GLU A 149 -4.51 15.19 -6.69
C GLU A 149 -3.17 14.50 -6.39
N VAL A 150 -2.37 15.11 -5.50
CA VAL A 150 -1.06 14.58 -5.10
C VAL A 150 -0.96 14.52 -3.59
N VAL A 151 -0.76 13.32 -3.06
CA VAL A 151 -0.51 13.11 -1.62
C VAL A 151 0.98 12.86 -1.40
N GLU A 152 1.57 13.66 -0.51
CA GLU A 152 2.97 13.53 -0.12
C GLU A 152 3.07 12.96 1.29
N THR A 153 3.79 11.85 1.45
CA THR A 153 4.10 11.28 2.77
C THR A 153 5.60 11.05 2.92
N GLU A 154 6.15 11.35 4.09
CA GLU A 154 7.56 11.11 4.40
C GLU A 154 7.74 10.59 5.83
N TRP A 155 8.48 9.49 5.96
CA TRP A 155 8.88 8.88 7.22
C TRP A 155 10.40 8.85 7.32
N GLU A 156 10.92 9.11 8.51
CA GLU A 156 12.35 9.14 8.75
C GLU A 156 12.68 8.35 10.02
N PHE A 157 13.77 7.58 9.99
CA PHE A 157 14.28 6.88 11.16
C PHE A 157 14.50 7.85 12.34
N ASN A 158 14.06 7.44 13.53
CA ASN A 158 14.20 8.15 14.78
C ASN A 158 15.48 7.72 15.51
N PRO A 159 16.57 8.50 15.46
CA PRO A 159 17.80 8.13 16.16
C PRO A 159 17.63 8.11 17.69
N SER A 160 16.63 8.82 18.22
CA SER A 160 16.34 8.89 19.65
C SER A 160 15.40 7.78 20.15
N TYR A 161 14.96 6.87 19.27
CA TYR A 161 14.09 5.75 19.66
C TYR A 161 14.75 4.87 20.72
N ARG A 162 14.03 4.64 21.81
CA ARG A 162 14.46 3.76 22.90
C ARG A 162 13.87 2.38 22.68
N PHE A 163 14.70 1.40 22.33
CA PHE A 163 14.31 0.00 22.10
C PHE A 163 13.82 -0.63 23.40
N PRO A 164 12.50 -0.84 23.58
CA PRO A 164 11.97 -1.28 24.87
C PRO A 164 12.13 -2.79 25.10
N TYR A 165 12.33 -3.58 24.04
CA TYR A 165 12.32 -5.06 24.12
C TYR A 165 13.50 -5.73 23.40
N LEU A 166 13.98 -5.18 22.27
CA LEU A 166 15.11 -5.74 21.53
C LEU A 166 16.02 -4.64 21.00
N PRO A 167 17.19 -4.42 21.63
CA PRO A 167 18.18 -3.45 21.17
C PRO A 167 18.60 -3.73 19.71
N GLY A 168 18.75 -2.67 18.92
CA GLY A 168 19.40 -2.71 17.60
C GLY A 168 18.57 -3.18 16.41
N ARG A 169 17.25 -3.34 16.56
CA ARG A 169 16.36 -3.73 15.46
C ARG A 169 15.69 -2.53 14.79
N PHE A 170 16.45 -1.81 13.96
CA PHE A 170 15.98 -0.72 13.10
C PHE A 170 16.65 -0.74 11.72
N LEU A 171 16.09 -0.04 10.74
CA LEU A 171 16.77 0.28 9.48
C LEU A 171 16.94 1.81 9.40
N PRO A 172 18.15 2.36 9.23
CA PRO A 172 18.37 3.80 9.14
C PRO A 172 17.96 4.33 7.75
N VAL A 173 16.67 4.31 7.47
CA VAL A 173 16.09 4.74 6.20
C VAL A 173 15.16 5.93 6.35
N ARG A 174 15.10 6.74 5.29
CA ARG A 174 13.99 7.66 5.01
C ARG A 174 13.17 7.06 3.89
N VAL A 175 11.86 7.04 4.06
CA VAL A 175 10.93 6.61 3.01
C VAL A 175 10.10 7.83 2.61
N LYS A 176 10.07 8.12 1.32
CA LYS A 176 9.15 9.10 0.72
C LYS A 176 8.14 8.33 -0.11
N ARG A 177 6.87 8.68 0.04
CA ARG A 177 5.79 8.20 -0.81
C ARG A 177 5.07 9.37 -1.44
N THR A 178 4.84 9.28 -2.74
CA THR A 178 3.99 10.21 -3.48
C THR A 178 2.91 9.44 -4.19
N VAL A 179 1.65 9.78 -3.93
CA VAL A 179 0.47 9.20 -4.59
C VAL A 179 -0.12 10.24 -5.52
N ARG A 180 -0.48 9.83 -6.73
CA ARG A 180 -0.99 10.69 -7.80
C ARG A 180 -2.30 10.14 -8.35
N ALA A 181 -3.29 11.01 -8.50
CA ALA A 181 -4.58 10.70 -9.10
C ALA A 181 -4.98 11.75 -10.14
N TRP A 182 -5.64 11.28 -11.19
CA TRP A 182 -6.26 12.09 -12.23
C TRP A 182 -7.75 11.82 -12.17
N SER A 183 -8.54 12.89 -12.02
CA SER A 183 -9.97 12.75 -11.76
C SER A 183 -10.85 13.50 -12.77
N SER A 184 -10.26 14.21 -13.73
CA SER A 184 -10.96 14.92 -14.81
C SER A 184 -10.99 14.15 -16.14
N SER A 185 -10.32 13.00 -16.23
CA SER A 185 -10.22 12.19 -17.45
C SER A 185 -10.87 10.82 -17.23
N ALA A 186 -11.84 10.48 -18.08
CA ALA A 186 -12.54 9.19 -18.01
C ALA A 186 -11.63 7.97 -18.23
N ILE A 187 -10.45 8.17 -18.85
CA ILE A 187 -9.45 7.12 -19.01
C ILE A 187 -8.56 7.04 -17.78
N ASP A 188 -8.17 8.18 -17.22
CA ASP A 188 -7.17 8.25 -16.14
C ASP A 188 -7.77 8.12 -14.75
N GLU A 189 -9.10 8.17 -14.63
CA GLU A 189 -9.84 7.97 -13.38
C GLU A 189 -9.84 6.52 -12.85
N LYS A 190 -9.19 5.61 -13.58
CA LYS A 190 -9.14 4.16 -13.31
C LYS A 190 -7.83 3.70 -12.67
N TYR A 191 -6.91 4.61 -12.37
CA TYR A 191 -5.63 4.25 -11.75
C TYR A 191 -5.09 5.31 -10.80
N LEU A 192 -4.21 4.87 -9.91
CA LEU A 192 -3.40 5.71 -9.04
C LEU A 192 -1.93 5.34 -9.21
N ILE A 193 -1.05 6.33 -9.29
CA ILE A 193 0.39 6.08 -9.31
C ILE A 193 0.98 6.32 -7.92
N ILE A 194 1.65 5.31 -7.39
CA ILE A 194 2.31 5.33 -6.10
C ILE A 194 3.82 5.19 -6.32
N GLU A 195 4.55 6.22 -5.95
CA GLU A 195 6.01 6.24 -5.98
C GLU A 195 6.56 6.11 -4.56
N TYR A 196 7.46 5.15 -4.35
CA TYR A 196 8.25 5.01 -3.14
C TYR A 196 9.73 5.30 -3.44
N VAL A 197 10.35 6.13 -2.62
CA VAL A 197 11.81 6.35 -2.60
C VAL A 197 12.33 6.05 -1.20
N ILE A 198 13.15 5.03 -1.09
CA ILE A 198 13.71 4.52 0.17
C ILE A 198 15.20 4.83 0.17
N THR A 199 15.66 5.75 1.02
CA THR A 199 17.04 6.22 1.08
C THR A 199 17.73 5.73 2.34
N ASN A 200 18.96 5.21 2.24
CA ASN A 200 19.81 4.94 3.40
C ASN A 200 20.38 6.25 3.96
N ILE A 201 19.94 6.66 5.15
CA ILE A 201 20.29 7.93 5.79
C ILE A 201 21.28 7.76 6.96
N SER A 202 21.89 6.58 7.09
CA SER A 202 22.75 6.19 8.22
C SER A 202 23.92 7.14 8.53
N ARG A 203 24.36 7.95 7.56
CA ARG A 203 25.46 8.92 7.71
C ARG A 203 25.03 10.38 7.63
N GLU A 204 23.73 10.67 7.55
CA GLU A 204 23.25 12.05 7.61
C GLU A 204 23.52 12.66 8.99
N ALA A 205 23.92 13.93 9.04
CA ALA A 205 24.45 14.56 10.25
C ALA A 205 23.43 14.69 11.40
N HIS A 206 22.12 14.69 11.11
CA HIS A 206 21.08 14.67 12.15
C HIS A 206 20.72 13.27 12.63
N ILE A 207 21.12 12.22 11.89
CA ILE A 207 20.93 10.81 12.24
C ILE A 207 22.15 10.28 12.98
N PHE A 208 23.33 10.40 12.38
CA PHE A 208 24.61 9.97 12.95
C PHE A 208 25.18 11.05 13.89
N ASN A 209 24.54 11.22 15.04
CA ASN A 209 24.90 12.25 16.01
C ASN A 209 24.80 11.73 17.44
N ASN A 210 25.91 11.71 18.17
CA ASN A 210 25.98 11.18 19.55
C ASN A 210 25.19 12.00 20.59
N GLN A 211 24.74 13.22 20.27
CA GLN A 211 23.89 14.04 21.13
C GLN A 211 22.39 13.80 20.87
N LYS A 212 22.03 13.33 19.67
CA LYS A 212 20.62 13.08 19.28
C LYS A 212 20.26 11.60 19.34
N ALA A 213 21.16 10.75 18.86
CA ALA A 213 20.97 9.32 18.87
C ALA A 213 21.10 8.75 20.27
N THR A 214 20.38 7.66 20.55
CA THR A 214 20.68 6.86 21.74
C THR A 214 22.11 6.31 21.64
N PRO A 215 22.81 6.10 22.78
CA PRO A 215 24.19 5.57 22.76
C PRO A 215 24.30 4.27 21.96
N GLU A 216 23.25 3.46 22.02
CA GLU A 216 23.16 2.18 21.32
C GLU A 216 22.99 2.35 19.81
N ALA A 217 22.02 3.18 19.37
CA ALA A 217 21.83 3.47 17.95
C ALA A 217 23.09 4.07 17.34
N TYR A 218 23.74 5.01 18.04
CA TYR A 218 25.00 5.60 17.60
C TYR A 218 26.11 4.56 17.44
N ARG A 219 26.28 3.67 18.43
CA ARG A 219 27.27 2.58 18.37
C ARG A 219 27.02 1.64 17.19
N ILE A 220 25.77 1.26 16.94
CA ILE A 220 25.40 0.39 15.81
C ILE A 220 25.69 1.10 14.49
N LEU A 221 25.24 2.34 14.33
CA LEU A 221 25.50 3.14 13.12
C LEU A 221 26.99 3.43 12.90
N GLN A 222 27.78 3.48 13.96
CA GLN A 222 29.24 3.60 13.85
C GLN A 222 29.86 2.35 13.22
N ALA A 223 29.43 1.16 13.66
CA ALA A 223 29.92 -0.13 13.17
C ALA A 223 29.37 -0.51 11.79
N ASP A 224 28.07 -0.28 11.56
CA ASP A 224 27.35 -0.65 10.35
C ASP A 224 26.59 0.54 9.78
N SER A 225 26.85 0.89 8.52
CA SER A 225 26.10 1.93 7.80
C SER A 225 25.58 1.48 6.43
N VAL A 226 25.93 0.28 6.00
CA VAL A 226 25.49 -0.30 4.72
C VAL A 226 24.34 -1.26 5.00
N LEU A 227 23.24 -1.13 4.27
CA LEU A 227 22.15 -2.11 4.31
C LEU A 227 22.44 -3.19 3.28
N GLN A 228 22.99 -4.32 3.71
CA GLN A 228 23.36 -5.41 2.81
C GLN A 228 22.18 -6.34 2.54
N ASP A 229 22.07 -6.87 1.33
CA ASP A 229 21.03 -7.82 0.93
C ASP A 229 19.62 -7.38 1.37
N ALA A 230 19.30 -6.12 1.07
CA ALA A 230 18.00 -5.53 1.37
C ALA A 230 16.93 -6.13 0.46
N TYR A 231 15.83 -6.59 1.05
CA TYR A 231 14.65 -7.07 0.33
C TYR A 231 13.44 -6.21 0.68
N LEU A 232 12.56 -6.06 -0.31
CA LEU A 232 11.24 -5.50 -0.15
C LEU A 232 10.21 -6.60 -0.41
N LEU A 233 9.25 -6.76 0.50
CA LEU A 233 8.09 -7.62 0.29
C LEU A 233 6.85 -6.74 0.23
N PHE A 234 6.34 -6.51 -0.97
CA PHE A 234 5.05 -5.86 -1.14
C PHE A 234 3.96 -6.86 -0.77
N THR A 235 3.05 -6.44 0.11
CA THR A 235 1.91 -7.25 0.56
C THR A 235 0.64 -6.45 0.39
N TYR A 236 -0.33 -7.03 -0.30
CA TYR A 236 -1.61 -6.39 -0.61
C TYR A 236 -2.78 -7.31 -0.27
N ALA A 237 -3.73 -6.80 0.48
CA ALA A 237 -5.03 -7.43 0.63
C ALA A 237 -5.94 -6.93 -0.49
N PHE A 238 -6.36 -7.86 -1.32
CA PHE A 238 -7.36 -7.63 -2.35
C PHE A 238 -8.65 -8.30 -1.92
N SER A 239 -9.75 -7.65 -2.25
CA SER A 239 -11.04 -8.30 -2.18
C SER A 239 -11.93 -7.69 -3.23
N ILE A 240 -11.62 -8.16 -4.43
CA ILE A 240 -12.37 -7.80 -5.61
C ILE A 240 -13.76 -8.37 -5.38
N ASN A 241 -14.79 -7.52 -5.36
CA ASN A 241 -16.22 -7.83 -5.14
C ASN A 241 -16.80 -7.77 -3.72
N TYR A 242 -16.16 -7.12 -2.76
CA TYR A 242 -16.69 -7.06 -1.39
C TYR A 242 -18.20 -6.80 -1.29
N ARG A 243 -18.72 -5.91 -2.14
CA ARG A 243 -20.14 -5.63 -2.31
C ARG A 243 -20.95 -6.90 -2.60
N GLY A 244 -20.61 -7.59 -3.69
CA GLY A 244 -21.21 -8.85 -4.12
C GLY A 244 -21.14 -9.89 -3.01
N TRP A 245 -19.95 -10.08 -2.44
CA TRP A 245 -19.73 -11.00 -1.33
C TRP A 245 -20.65 -10.72 -0.12
N SER A 246 -20.81 -9.45 0.25
CA SER A 246 -21.59 -9.06 1.43
C SER A 246 -23.11 -9.22 1.22
N ILE A 247 -23.58 -9.09 -0.03
CA ILE A 247 -24.98 -9.32 -0.40
C ILE A 247 -25.28 -10.81 -0.49
N LEU A 248 -24.44 -11.57 -1.20
CA LEU A 248 -24.68 -12.97 -1.51
C LEU A 248 -24.37 -13.90 -0.33
N TYR A 249 -23.39 -13.53 0.50
CA TYR A 249 -22.91 -14.35 1.61
C TYR A 249 -22.79 -13.59 2.95
N PRO A 250 -23.84 -12.89 3.40
CA PRO A 250 -23.79 -12.09 4.63
C PRO A 250 -23.40 -12.91 5.87
N GLN A 251 -23.70 -14.22 5.88
CA GLN A 251 -23.37 -15.15 6.95
C GLN A 251 -21.86 -15.48 7.06
N LEU A 252 -21.06 -15.24 6.02
CA LEU A 252 -19.64 -15.61 5.99
C LEU A 252 -18.71 -14.50 6.50
N GLY A 253 -19.27 -13.33 6.82
CA GLY A 253 -18.54 -12.17 7.32
C GLY A 253 -17.59 -11.56 6.29
N ASN A 254 -16.84 -10.56 6.75
CA ASN A 254 -16.10 -9.66 5.87
C ASN A 254 -14.85 -10.30 5.23
N GLY A 255 -14.42 -9.74 4.10
CA GLY A 255 -13.33 -10.24 3.26
C GLY A 255 -13.82 -11.36 2.35
N ALA A 256 -13.89 -11.06 1.05
CA ALA A 256 -14.33 -12.00 0.05
C ALA A 256 -13.37 -13.19 -0.04
N ARG A 257 -13.95 -14.38 -0.17
CA ARG A 257 -13.19 -15.64 -0.23
C ARG A 257 -13.15 -16.23 -1.62
N ASN A 258 -13.93 -15.66 -2.53
CA ASN A 258 -14.02 -16.07 -3.92
C ASN A 258 -13.08 -15.29 -4.84
N ASN A 259 -12.00 -14.71 -4.30
CA ASN A 259 -11.01 -14.03 -5.12
C ASN A 259 -10.16 -15.02 -5.92
N ARG A 260 -9.87 -14.65 -7.15
CA ARG A 260 -8.91 -15.33 -8.02
C ARG A 260 -7.90 -14.31 -8.54
N PHE A 261 -6.65 -14.72 -8.64
CA PHE A 261 -5.57 -13.85 -9.12
C PHE A 261 -4.76 -14.50 -10.23
N LEU A 262 -4.12 -13.65 -11.02
CA LEU A 262 -3.10 -14.01 -11.98
C LEU A 262 -1.96 -12.99 -11.94
N TYR A 263 -0.77 -13.43 -12.34
CA TYR A 263 0.36 -12.57 -12.60
C TYR A 263 0.70 -12.60 -14.09
N ASP A 264 0.78 -11.42 -14.73
CA ASP A 264 1.30 -11.22 -16.07
C ASP A 264 2.75 -10.72 -15.98
N PRO A 265 3.76 -11.59 -16.22
CA PRO A 265 5.16 -11.20 -16.16
C PRO A 265 5.56 -10.16 -17.21
N LYS A 266 4.86 -10.10 -18.36
CA LYS A 266 5.19 -9.15 -19.43
C LYS A 266 4.82 -7.72 -19.04
N ARG A 267 3.75 -7.56 -18.27
CA ARG A 267 3.28 -6.27 -17.75
C ARG A 267 3.78 -5.96 -16.36
N MET A 268 4.46 -6.91 -15.70
CA MET A 268 4.76 -6.86 -14.26
C MET A 268 3.53 -6.53 -13.42
N MET A 269 2.40 -7.17 -13.74
CA MET A 269 1.10 -6.86 -13.17
C MET A 269 0.50 -8.08 -12.49
N LEU A 270 0.17 -7.95 -11.22
CA LEU A 270 -0.70 -8.87 -10.51
C LEU A 270 -2.10 -8.31 -10.56
N TYR A 271 -3.09 -9.12 -10.92
CA TYR A 271 -4.48 -8.69 -10.93
C TYR A 271 -5.39 -9.82 -10.49
N GLY A 272 -6.59 -9.47 -10.06
CA GLY A 272 -7.60 -10.44 -9.65
C GLY A 272 -9.01 -10.03 -10.01
N TRP A 273 -9.90 -11.01 -9.86
CA TRP A 273 -11.33 -10.93 -10.13
C TRP A 273 -12.10 -11.82 -9.15
N ALA A 274 -13.41 -11.64 -9.13
CA ALA A 274 -14.34 -12.54 -8.44
C ALA A 274 -14.58 -13.83 -9.24
N ASP A 275 -14.35 -14.96 -8.61
CA ASP A 275 -14.59 -16.30 -9.16
C ASP A 275 -15.70 -17.00 -8.37
N ASP A 276 -15.94 -18.27 -8.66
CA ASP A 276 -16.93 -19.07 -7.93
C ASP A 276 -16.56 -19.25 -6.46
N TYR A 277 -17.55 -19.14 -5.58
CA TYR A 277 -17.39 -19.58 -4.20
C TYR A 277 -17.66 -21.08 -4.11
N ILE A 278 -16.61 -21.87 -3.83
CA ILE A 278 -16.64 -23.34 -3.95
C ILE A 278 -17.78 -24.00 -3.16
N ALA A 279 -18.22 -23.42 -2.05
CA ALA A 279 -19.27 -24.00 -1.21
C ALA A 279 -20.70 -23.62 -1.61
N ALA A 280 -20.90 -22.79 -2.63
CA ALA A 280 -22.23 -22.41 -3.13
C ALA A 280 -22.54 -23.11 -4.45
N GLU A 281 -23.79 -23.56 -4.62
CA GLU A 281 -24.24 -24.19 -5.87
C GLU A 281 -24.42 -23.15 -6.99
N GLY A 282 -24.14 -23.55 -8.23
CA GLY A 282 -24.23 -22.68 -9.40
C GLY A 282 -22.93 -21.93 -9.72
N ASN A 283 -22.97 -21.17 -10.81
CA ASN A 283 -21.89 -20.28 -11.23
C ASN A 283 -22.17 -18.89 -10.66
N GLN A 284 -21.26 -18.35 -9.86
CA GLN A 284 -21.34 -17.02 -9.25
C GLN A 284 -20.26 -16.09 -9.79
N LYS A 285 -19.60 -16.45 -10.90
CA LYS A 285 -18.61 -15.59 -11.56
C LYS A 285 -19.24 -14.25 -11.87
N PHE A 286 -18.62 -13.20 -11.32
CA PHE A 286 -19.05 -11.80 -11.44
C PHE A 286 -20.38 -11.44 -10.73
N ASP A 287 -20.79 -12.21 -9.71
CA ASP A 287 -21.85 -11.93 -8.72
C ASP A 287 -23.14 -11.29 -9.29
N PRO A 288 -23.94 -11.99 -10.12
CA PRO A 288 -25.27 -11.53 -10.50
C PRO A 288 -26.23 -11.58 -9.31
N TYR A 289 -27.03 -10.53 -9.15
CA TYR A 289 -28.12 -10.49 -8.19
C TYR A 289 -29.47 -10.36 -8.88
N VAL A 290 -30.34 -11.33 -8.63
CA VAL A 290 -31.70 -11.36 -9.16
C VAL A 290 -32.66 -10.93 -8.06
N TYR A 291 -33.41 -9.86 -8.32
CA TYR A 291 -34.35 -9.29 -7.37
C TYR A 291 -35.64 -10.09 -7.36
N GLU A 292 -36.05 -10.56 -6.18
CA GLU A 292 -37.39 -11.15 -6.00
C GLU A 292 -38.50 -10.10 -6.08
N SER A 293 -38.22 -8.86 -5.64
CA SER A 293 -39.10 -7.69 -5.79
C SER A 293 -38.33 -6.36 -5.63
N GLY A 294 -38.81 -5.27 -6.24
CA GLY A 294 -38.33 -3.91 -5.96
C GLY A 294 -36.94 -3.52 -6.52
N GLY A 295 -36.49 -4.16 -7.60
CA GLY A 295 -35.20 -3.90 -8.26
C GLY A 295 -35.27 -3.03 -9.53
N PRO A 296 -34.18 -2.98 -10.32
CA PRO A 296 -34.19 -2.34 -11.64
C PRO A 296 -35.24 -2.99 -12.55
N PRO A 297 -35.72 -2.31 -13.61
CA PRO A 297 -36.78 -2.81 -14.48
C PRO A 297 -36.54 -4.20 -15.09
N SER A 298 -35.27 -4.61 -15.24
CA SER A 298 -34.85 -5.92 -15.75
C SER A 298 -34.85 -7.04 -14.70
N GLY A 299 -35.05 -6.72 -13.42
CA GLY A 299 -35.05 -7.69 -12.31
C GLY A 299 -33.67 -8.25 -11.96
N LYS A 300 -32.59 -7.75 -12.57
CA LYS A 300 -31.21 -8.24 -12.41
C LYS A 300 -30.21 -7.08 -12.33
N GLU A 301 -29.20 -7.22 -11.47
CA GLU A 301 -28.03 -6.34 -11.40
C GLU A 301 -26.74 -7.17 -11.30
N TRP A 302 -25.67 -6.72 -11.94
CA TRP A 302 -24.31 -7.24 -11.77
C TRP A 302 -23.60 -6.50 -10.63
N LEU A 303 -23.27 -7.20 -9.53
CA LEU A 303 -22.78 -6.55 -8.32
C LEU A 303 -21.28 -6.22 -8.32
N ALA A 304 -20.47 -6.90 -9.15
CA ALA A 304 -19.02 -6.74 -9.15
C ALA A 304 -18.35 -7.11 -10.49
N PRO A 305 -18.64 -6.43 -11.61
CA PRO A 305 -18.08 -6.74 -12.92
C PRO A 305 -16.67 -6.16 -13.12
N ALA A 306 -15.78 -6.32 -12.14
CA ALA A 306 -14.52 -5.60 -12.12
C ALA A 306 -13.30 -6.48 -11.84
N PHE A 307 -12.18 -5.99 -12.35
CA PHE A 307 -10.84 -6.46 -12.06
C PHE A 307 -10.09 -5.38 -11.30
N ALA A 308 -9.25 -5.79 -10.37
CA ALA A 308 -8.33 -4.90 -9.66
C ALA A 308 -6.91 -5.46 -9.76
N GLY A 309 -5.91 -4.59 -9.85
CA GLY A 309 -4.54 -5.01 -10.01
C GLY A 309 -3.50 -4.01 -9.52
N ILE A 310 -2.29 -4.52 -9.36
CA ILE A 310 -1.09 -3.75 -9.05
C ILE A 310 -0.08 -4.02 -10.16
N LYS A 311 0.33 -2.95 -10.83
CA LYS A 311 1.37 -2.96 -11.86
C LYS A 311 2.63 -2.29 -11.33
N PHE A 312 3.79 -2.89 -11.55
CA PHE A 312 5.06 -2.24 -11.28
C PHE A 312 5.53 -1.50 -12.55
N LEU A 313 5.58 -0.17 -12.48
CA LEU A 313 6.02 0.69 -13.58
C LEU A 313 7.53 0.90 -13.57
N HIS A 314 8.12 0.93 -12.38
CA HIS A 314 9.56 1.05 -12.22
C HIS A 314 10.05 0.30 -10.98
N ILE A 315 11.16 -0.41 -11.12
CA ILE A 315 11.90 -1.07 -10.04
C ILE A 315 13.37 -0.77 -10.25
N SER A 316 14.01 -0.10 -9.28
CA SER A 316 15.44 0.21 -9.34
C SER A 316 16.31 -1.04 -9.55
N ARG A 317 17.41 -0.86 -10.28
CA ARG A 317 18.38 -1.92 -10.53
C ARG A 317 18.88 -2.57 -9.24
N ASN A 318 18.82 -3.89 -9.17
CA ASN A 318 19.25 -4.69 -8.01
C ASN A 318 20.71 -5.15 -8.11
N ASP A 319 21.20 -5.85 -7.09
CA ASP A 319 22.60 -6.35 -7.04
C ASP A 319 22.90 -7.39 -8.12
N LEU A 320 21.87 -7.98 -8.73
CA LEU A 320 21.98 -8.90 -9.88
C LEU A 320 22.04 -8.15 -11.22
N GLY A 321 21.99 -6.81 -11.21
CA GLY A 321 21.98 -5.97 -12.41
C GLY A 321 20.62 -5.89 -13.10
N LEU A 322 19.55 -6.37 -12.48
CA LEU A 322 18.20 -6.41 -13.05
C LEU A 322 17.39 -5.18 -12.63
N GLU A 323 16.79 -4.51 -13.61
CA GLU A 323 15.94 -3.32 -13.44
C GLU A 323 14.59 -3.61 -14.10
N ASN A 324 13.48 -3.12 -13.52
CA ASN A 324 12.12 -3.38 -14.01
C ASN A 324 11.87 -4.87 -14.27
N PHE A 325 12.28 -5.71 -13.31
CA PHE A 325 12.16 -7.15 -13.41
C PHE A 325 11.66 -7.72 -12.09
N ILE A 326 10.73 -8.66 -12.19
CA ILE A 326 10.22 -9.46 -11.08
C ILE A 326 10.37 -10.92 -11.51
N ASN A 327 11.11 -11.70 -10.73
CA ASN A 327 11.15 -13.14 -10.95
C ASN A 327 9.76 -13.72 -10.69
N PRO A 328 9.14 -14.47 -11.62
CA PRO A 328 7.83 -15.08 -11.39
C PRO A 328 7.73 -15.93 -10.12
N THR A 329 8.83 -16.57 -9.67
CA THR A 329 8.86 -17.33 -8.41
C THR A 329 8.81 -16.46 -7.16
N ASN A 330 9.02 -15.15 -7.31
CA ASN A 330 8.92 -14.15 -6.25
C ASN A 330 7.55 -13.47 -6.23
N VAL A 331 6.57 -14.05 -6.92
CA VAL A 331 5.16 -13.65 -6.89
C VAL A 331 4.34 -14.81 -6.33
N GLY A 332 3.41 -14.48 -5.44
CA GLY A 332 2.53 -15.48 -4.87
C GLY A 332 1.47 -14.87 -3.98
N TRP A 333 0.78 -15.74 -3.26
CA TRP A 333 -0.28 -15.38 -2.33
C TRP A 333 -0.11 -16.12 -1.01
N SER A 334 -0.59 -15.54 0.08
CA SER A 334 -0.65 -16.16 1.40
C SER A 334 -2.09 -16.27 1.83
N VAL A 335 -2.50 -17.49 2.20
CA VAL A 335 -3.86 -17.78 2.67
C VAL A 335 -4.06 -17.22 4.08
N SER A 336 -5.10 -16.41 4.24
CA SER A 336 -5.50 -15.83 5.52
C SER A 336 -6.61 -16.67 6.18
N GLU A 337 -6.20 -17.79 6.78
CA GLU A 337 -7.05 -18.67 7.57
C GLU A 337 -6.29 -19.12 8.83
N PRO A 338 -6.68 -18.67 10.05
CA PRO A 338 -7.86 -17.86 10.39
C PRO A 338 -7.79 -16.41 9.86
N ALA A 339 -8.91 -15.69 9.86
CA ALA A 339 -9.04 -14.39 9.18
C ALA A 339 -8.08 -13.27 9.65
N ASN A 340 -7.46 -13.39 10.83
CA ASN A 340 -6.46 -12.43 11.32
C ASN A 340 -5.03 -12.82 10.95
N SER A 341 -4.83 -13.93 10.23
CA SER A 341 -3.52 -14.36 9.76
C SER A 341 -3.08 -13.53 8.54
N TYR A 342 -1.76 -13.52 8.36
CA TYR A 342 -1.02 -12.70 7.40
C TYR A 342 0.29 -13.41 7.03
N PRO A 343 1.04 -12.95 6.00
CA PRO A 343 2.20 -13.66 5.46
C PRO A 343 3.27 -14.10 6.47
N PHE A 344 3.43 -13.41 7.60
CA PHE A 344 4.40 -13.77 8.64
C PHE A 344 3.77 -14.43 9.88
N THR A 345 2.53 -14.91 9.79
CA THR A 345 1.91 -15.69 10.86
C THR A 345 2.75 -16.93 11.16
N GLY A 346 3.07 -17.14 12.45
CA GLY A 346 3.97 -18.21 12.89
C GLY A 346 5.47 -17.92 12.71
N LEU A 347 5.86 -16.76 12.17
CA LEU A 347 7.26 -16.33 12.06
C LEU A 347 7.60 -15.36 13.20
N GLU A 348 8.20 -15.90 14.25
CA GLU A 348 8.47 -15.20 15.51
C GLU A 348 9.73 -14.34 15.44
N THR A 349 10.74 -14.77 14.67
CA THR A 349 12.03 -14.07 14.60
C THR A 349 12.18 -13.23 13.32
N PRO A 350 12.93 -12.12 13.37
CA PRO A 350 13.24 -11.35 12.17
C PRO A 350 14.04 -12.13 11.13
N GLU A 351 14.81 -13.13 11.55
CA GLU A 351 15.55 -14.03 10.66
C GLU A 351 14.58 -14.91 9.85
N GLN A 352 13.54 -15.47 10.48
CA GLN A 352 12.49 -16.22 9.79
C GLN A 352 11.74 -15.33 8.79
N ARG A 353 11.37 -14.12 9.20
CA ARG A 353 10.66 -13.15 8.34
C ARG A 353 11.52 -12.70 7.16
N TYR A 354 12.81 -12.41 7.39
CA TYR A 354 13.76 -12.08 6.32
C TYR A 354 13.87 -13.21 5.30
N GLU A 355 13.97 -14.46 5.76
CA GLU A 355 14.01 -15.60 4.86
C GLU A 355 12.70 -15.79 4.09
N ALA A 356 11.54 -15.49 4.69
CA ALA A 356 10.25 -15.49 3.99
C ALA A 356 10.09 -14.33 3.00
N MET A 357 10.75 -13.19 3.24
CA MET A 357 10.81 -12.11 2.26
C MET A 357 11.65 -12.51 1.05
N LYS A 358 12.70 -13.32 1.22
CA LYS A 358 13.52 -13.83 0.12
C LYS A 358 12.85 -14.94 -0.66
N ASP A 359 12.17 -15.82 0.05
CA ASP A 359 11.55 -17.03 -0.47
C ASP A 359 10.12 -17.13 0.04
N LEU A 360 9.17 -16.83 -0.85
CA LEU A 360 7.75 -16.80 -0.52
C LEU A 360 7.22 -18.17 -0.07
N SER A 361 7.91 -19.28 -0.37
CA SER A 361 7.52 -20.61 0.11
C SER A 361 7.60 -20.73 1.64
N LYS A 362 8.29 -19.80 2.31
CA LYS A 362 8.44 -19.77 3.77
C LYS A 362 7.43 -18.84 4.46
N THR A 363 6.57 -18.18 3.70
CA THR A 363 5.44 -17.41 4.26
C THR A 363 4.35 -18.36 4.77
N TYR A 364 3.40 -17.80 5.52
CA TYR A 364 2.25 -18.55 6.03
C TYR A 364 1.35 -19.03 4.89
N ASN A 365 1.11 -20.35 4.83
CA ASN A 365 0.21 -21.01 3.86
C ASN A 365 0.31 -20.45 2.42
N PRO A 366 1.48 -20.58 1.76
CA PRO A 366 1.71 -19.93 0.47
C PRO A 366 0.99 -20.65 -0.68
N ILE A 367 0.65 -19.87 -1.70
CA ILE A 367 0.26 -20.29 -3.06
C ILE A 367 1.22 -19.57 -4.01
N LEU A 368 2.12 -20.29 -4.68
CA LEU A 368 3.22 -19.67 -5.43
C LEU A 368 2.96 -19.66 -6.94
N PHE A 369 3.28 -18.58 -7.64
CA PHE A 369 3.15 -18.55 -9.10
C PHE A 369 4.36 -19.24 -9.78
N PRO A 370 4.15 -19.99 -10.89
CA PRO A 370 2.86 -20.39 -11.49
C PRO A 370 2.27 -21.68 -10.93
N GLN A 371 2.99 -22.43 -10.08
CA GLN A 371 2.61 -23.80 -9.68
C GLN A 371 1.28 -23.84 -8.89
N GLY A 372 1.02 -22.78 -8.13
CA GLY A 372 -0.15 -22.60 -7.29
C GLY A 372 -1.41 -22.18 -8.06
N LEU A 373 -1.38 -22.00 -9.38
CA LEU A 373 -2.60 -21.67 -10.14
C LEU A 373 -3.65 -22.80 -10.08
N SER A 374 -3.26 -24.05 -9.86
CA SER A 374 -4.19 -25.17 -9.68
C SER A 374 -4.53 -25.45 -8.20
N ASP A 375 -4.17 -24.57 -7.28
CA ASP A 375 -4.39 -24.78 -5.84
C ASP A 375 -5.89 -24.82 -5.51
N THR A 376 -6.33 -25.79 -4.73
CA THR A 376 -7.77 -25.96 -4.41
C THR A 376 -8.28 -24.93 -3.39
N ARG A 377 -7.41 -24.12 -2.80
CA ARG A 377 -7.77 -23.08 -1.83
C ARG A 377 -8.25 -21.78 -2.51
N TRP A 378 -8.01 -21.64 -3.80
CA TRP A 378 -8.66 -20.61 -4.61
C TRP A 378 -10.18 -20.71 -4.47
N GLY A 379 -10.90 -19.58 -4.39
CA GLY A 379 -12.35 -19.63 -4.27
C GLY A 379 -12.90 -20.01 -2.89
N ASN A 380 -12.04 -20.21 -1.88
CA ASN A 380 -12.47 -20.58 -0.52
C ASN A 380 -11.80 -19.79 0.61
N ALA A 381 -10.79 -18.95 0.31
CA ALA A 381 -10.05 -18.24 1.33
C ALA A 381 -9.75 -16.78 0.97
N ARG A 382 -9.47 -16.00 2.00
CA ARG A 382 -8.95 -14.64 1.85
C ARG A 382 -7.46 -14.72 1.57
N LEU A 383 -6.96 -13.84 0.71
CA LEU A 383 -5.60 -13.96 0.19
C LEU A 383 -4.87 -12.63 0.29
N TRP A 384 -3.62 -12.72 0.75
CA TRP A 384 -2.65 -11.64 0.62
C TRP A 384 -1.85 -11.87 -0.64
N SER A 385 -1.89 -10.94 -1.59
CA SER A 385 -0.98 -10.92 -2.73
C SER A 385 0.40 -10.45 -2.28
N MET A 386 1.44 -11.11 -2.79
CA MET A 386 2.82 -10.89 -2.37
C MET A 386 3.74 -10.77 -3.58
N VAL A 387 4.62 -9.77 -3.54
CA VAL A 387 5.69 -9.59 -4.51
C VAL A 387 6.98 -9.28 -3.77
N SER A 388 7.97 -10.15 -3.90
CA SER A 388 9.30 -9.97 -3.33
C SER A 388 10.27 -9.38 -4.35
N LEU A 389 10.97 -8.32 -3.95
CA LEU A 389 11.97 -7.62 -4.76
C LEU A 389 13.30 -7.52 -4.01
N GLY A 390 14.39 -7.49 -4.78
CA GLY A 390 15.77 -7.41 -4.27
C GLY A 390 16.66 -8.51 -4.85
N PRO A 391 17.84 -8.76 -4.25
CA PRO A 391 18.47 -7.97 -3.18
C PRO A 391 19.06 -6.64 -3.67
N TRP A 392 19.16 -5.65 -2.77
CA TRP A 392 19.98 -4.45 -2.95
C TRP A 392 21.00 -4.28 -1.83
N THR A 393 22.19 -3.81 -2.16
CA THR A 393 23.17 -3.33 -1.20
C THR A 393 23.18 -1.81 -1.22
N LEU A 394 22.70 -1.17 -0.16
CA LEU A 394 22.57 0.29 -0.09
C LEU A 394 23.68 0.90 0.76
N GLN A 395 24.59 1.62 0.12
CA GLN A 395 25.54 2.50 0.80
C GLN A 395 24.81 3.72 1.40
N PRO A 396 25.43 4.43 2.36
CA PRO A 396 24.87 5.68 2.85
C PRO A 396 24.65 6.68 1.69
N GLY A 397 23.43 7.19 1.56
CA GLY A 397 23.01 8.07 0.47
C GLY A 397 22.36 7.36 -0.72
N ASP A 398 22.53 6.04 -0.86
CA ASP A 398 21.85 5.28 -1.92
C ASP A 398 20.35 5.20 -1.69
N SER A 399 19.60 4.99 -2.76
CA SER A 399 18.15 4.84 -2.71
C SER A 399 17.60 3.76 -3.63
N ILE A 400 16.51 3.14 -3.19
CA ILE A 400 15.64 2.30 -4.03
C ILE A 400 14.44 3.14 -4.41
N LYS A 401 14.15 3.22 -5.71
CA LYS A 401 12.91 3.76 -6.26
C LYS A 401 12.02 2.63 -6.77
N ILE A 402 10.78 2.60 -6.30
CA ILE A 402 9.72 1.73 -6.82
C ILE A 402 8.57 2.64 -7.25
N VAL A 403 8.07 2.46 -8.48
CA VAL A 403 6.84 3.11 -8.95
C VAL A 403 5.87 2.01 -9.31
N MET A 404 4.67 2.10 -8.75
CA MET A 404 3.58 1.15 -8.95
C MET A 404 2.29 1.88 -9.30
N ALA A 405 1.40 1.18 -9.97
CA ALA A 405 0.05 1.62 -10.24
C ALA A 405 -0.93 0.66 -9.57
N GLU A 406 -1.89 1.20 -8.83
CA GLU A 406 -3.15 0.51 -8.56
C GLU A 406 -4.08 0.80 -9.72
N VAL A 407 -4.62 -0.25 -10.33
CA VAL A 407 -5.42 -0.19 -11.55
C VAL A 407 -6.72 -0.95 -11.37
N VAL A 408 -7.79 -0.41 -11.93
CA VAL A 408 -9.08 -1.08 -12.00
C VAL A 408 -9.56 -1.13 -13.45
N GLY A 409 -10.24 -2.21 -13.79
CA GLY A 409 -10.93 -2.36 -15.08
C GLY A 409 -12.33 -2.90 -14.87
N SER A 410 -13.30 -2.35 -15.58
CA SER A 410 -14.71 -2.75 -15.45
C SER A 410 -15.45 -2.59 -16.77
N ILE A 411 -16.63 -3.21 -16.86
CA ILE A 411 -17.57 -2.87 -17.94
C ILE A 411 -18.09 -1.44 -17.78
N ASP A 412 -18.73 -0.93 -18.83
CA ASP A 412 -19.54 0.29 -18.74
C ASP A 412 -20.68 0.09 -17.74
N LEU A 413 -20.78 0.99 -16.76
CA LEU A 413 -21.77 0.93 -15.69
C LEU A 413 -23.22 0.96 -16.22
N SER A 414 -23.45 1.54 -17.39
CA SER A 414 -24.78 1.53 -18.01
C SER A 414 -25.28 0.11 -18.33
N LEU A 415 -24.36 -0.87 -18.47
CA LEU A 415 -24.67 -2.26 -18.80
C LEU A 415 -24.93 -3.15 -17.58
N LEU A 416 -24.81 -2.62 -16.36
CA LEU A 416 -24.94 -3.39 -15.12
C LEU A 416 -26.31 -4.03 -14.89
N THR A 417 -27.34 -3.49 -15.54
CA THR A 417 -28.72 -3.97 -15.42
C THR A 417 -29.22 -4.59 -16.73
N ASP A 418 -28.33 -4.74 -17.72
CA ASP A 418 -28.66 -5.34 -19.01
C ASP A 418 -29.00 -6.83 -18.81
N PRO A 419 -30.24 -7.27 -19.10
CA PRO A 419 -30.65 -8.65 -18.94
C PRO A 419 -30.00 -9.59 -19.96
N ASP A 420 -29.59 -9.07 -21.13
CA ASP A 420 -29.03 -9.84 -22.23
C ASP A 420 -27.52 -10.06 -22.07
N LEU A 421 -26.87 -9.27 -21.22
CA LEU A 421 -25.45 -9.38 -20.93
C LEU A 421 -25.13 -10.70 -20.21
N THR A 422 -24.12 -11.41 -20.70
CA THR A 422 -23.62 -12.67 -20.12
C THR A 422 -22.38 -12.45 -19.26
N GLU A 423 -22.12 -13.37 -18.32
CA GLU A 423 -20.91 -13.34 -17.48
C GLU A 423 -19.63 -13.32 -18.31
N GLN A 424 -19.61 -14.06 -19.42
CA GLN A 424 -18.44 -14.14 -20.29
C GLN A 424 -18.15 -12.79 -20.96
N GLU A 425 -19.18 -12.08 -21.40
CA GLU A 425 -19.03 -10.74 -21.99
C GLU A 425 -18.53 -9.74 -20.96
N ILE A 426 -19.00 -9.83 -19.71
CA ILE A 426 -18.52 -9.02 -18.59
C ILE A 426 -17.05 -9.28 -18.32
N ALA A 427 -16.69 -10.55 -18.16
CA ALA A 427 -15.33 -10.96 -17.91
C ALA A 427 -14.38 -10.46 -19.01
N GLN A 428 -14.81 -10.60 -20.26
CA GLN A 428 -14.01 -10.21 -21.42
C GLN A 428 -13.85 -8.69 -21.51
N GLN A 429 -14.94 -7.93 -21.40
CA GLN A 429 -14.90 -6.47 -21.48
C GLN A 429 -14.11 -5.88 -20.31
N GLY A 430 -14.36 -6.32 -19.07
CA GLY A 430 -13.62 -5.85 -17.90
C GLY A 430 -12.13 -6.18 -17.97
N LEU A 431 -11.76 -7.35 -18.50
CA LEU A 431 -10.35 -7.70 -18.70
C LEU A 431 -9.70 -6.86 -19.80
N GLN A 432 -10.42 -6.59 -20.90
CA GLN A 432 -9.94 -5.70 -21.96
C GLN A 432 -9.75 -4.28 -21.44
N ASP A 433 -10.68 -3.78 -20.65
CA ASP A 433 -10.59 -2.46 -20.00
C ASP A 433 -9.38 -2.40 -19.05
N LEU A 434 -9.20 -3.42 -18.19
CA LEU A 434 -8.01 -3.51 -17.33
C LEU A 434 -6.71 -3.50 -18.15
N GLN A 435 -6.66 -4.26 -19.24
CA GLN A 435 -5.47 -4.32 -20.11
C GLN A 435 -5.20 -2.97 -20.77
N TYR A 436 -6.25 -2.26 -21.21
CA TYR A 436 -6.14 -0.92 -21.78
C TYR A 436 -5.68 0.10 -20.75
N THR A 437 -6.23 0.10 -19.53
CA THR A 437 -5.77 0.95 -18.42
C THR A 437 -4.34 0.63 -18.00
N ALA A 438 -3.94 -0.65 -18.12
CA ALA A 438 -2.61 -1.07 -17.76
C ALA A 438 -1.56 -0.67 -18.80
N ASP A 439 -1.88 -0.57 -20.09
CA ASP A 439 -0.94 -0.28 -21.17
C ASP A 439 -0.66 1.24 -21.28
#